data_AF-A0A1X7LQT9-F1
#
_entry.id   AF-A0A1X7LQT9-F1
#
_cell.length_a   1.000
_cell.length_b   1.000
_cell.length_c   1.000
_cell.angle_alpha   90.00
_cell.angle_beta   90.00
_cell.angle_gamma   90.00
#
_symmetry.space_group_name_H-M   'P 1'
#
loop_
_entity.id
_entity.type
_entity.pdbx_description
1 polymer ?
#
loop_
_entity_poly.entity_id
_entity_poly.type
_entity_poly.pdbx_seq_one_letter_code
_entity_poly.pdbx_strand_id
1 'polypeptide(L)' 'MYLERRYKKIEQSVSEGVFSIDFIKGKNLAYIGTNQGLFFNLANGNLKRVGSEFDPTDDNNFETCEKNSSWEFNRYP' A
#
# COMPACT_ATOMS: atom_id res chain seq x y z
N MET A 1 4.55 -20.60 -34.57
CA MET A 1 4.97 -19.37 -33.88
C MET A 1 3.91 -19.04 -32.83
N TYR A 2 4.06 -19.57 -31.62
CA TYR A 2 3.07 -19.38 -30.55
C TYR A 2 3.30 -18.01 -29.90
N LEU A 3 2.39 -17.07 -30.15
CA LEU A 3 2.27 -15.87 -29.33
C LEU A 3 1.83 -16.32 -27.94
N GLU A 4 2.78 -16.44 -27.01
CA GLU A 4 2.47 -16.51 -25.59
C GLU A 4 1.70 -15.24 -25.21
N ARG A 5 0.37 -15.34 -25.22
CA ARG A 5 -0.47 -14.39 -24.50
C ARG A 5 -0.15 -14.57 -23.02
N ARG A 6 0.86 -13.84 -22.56
CA ARG A 6 1.03 -13.46 -21.15
C ARG A 6 -0.17 -12.61 -20.77
N TYR A 7 -1.35 -13.22 -20.66
CA TYR A 7 -2.39 -12.70 -19.79
C TYR A 7 -1.68 -12.53 -18.45
N LYS A 8 -1.41 -11.29 -18.07
CA LYS A 8 -0.91 -10.94 -16.74
C LYS A 8 -1.72 -11.78 -15.77
N LYS A 9 -1.05 -12.71 -15.09
CA LYS A 9 -1.65 -13.39 -13.95
C LYS A 9 -2.10 -12.24 -13.06
N ILE A 10 -3.41 -12.08 -12.91
CA ILE A 10 -3.93 -11.11 -11.94
C ILE A 10 -3.59 -11.74 -10.60
N GLU A 11 -2.38 -11.48 -10.13
CA GLU A 11 -2.02 -11.70 -8.74
C GLU A 11 -2.99 -10.85 -7.93
N GLN A 12 -3.86 -11.53 -7.19
CA GLN A 12 -4.80 -11.05 -6.18
C GLN A 12 -5.04 -9.53 -6.18
N SER A 13 -6.20 -9.17 -6.71
CA SER A 13 -6.44 -7.90 -7.38
C SER A 13 -6.85 -6.78 -6.44
N VAL A 14 -6.22 -5.61 -6.61
CA VAL A 14 -6.71 -4.31 -6.15
C VAL A 14 -8.08 -3.92 -6.75
N SER A 15 -8.60 -4.68 -7.72
CA SER A 15 -9.91 -4.43 -8.36
C SER A 15 -11.10 -4.55 -7.42
N GLU A 16 -10.93 -5.17 -6.25
CA GLU A 16 -11.98 -5.20 -5.21
C GLU A 16 -12.02 -3.92 -4.36
N GLY A 17 -11.11 -2.98 -4.63
CA GLY A 17 -11.04 -1.68 -3.98
C GLY A 17 -9.80 -1.53 -3.11
N VAL A 18 -9.39 -0.27 -2.95
CA VAL A 18 -8.39 0.17 -1.98
C VAL A 18 -9.12 1.00 -0.93
N PHE A 19 -9.03 0.58 0.32
CA PHE A 19 -9.67 1.23 1.46
C PHE A 19 -8.71 2.16 2.21
N SER A 20 -7.41 1.81 2.24
CA SER A 20 -6.37 2.66 2.82
C SER A 20 -5.01 2.39 2.15
N ILE A 21 -4.09 3.34 2.29
CA ILE A 21 -2.67 3.17 1.99
C ILE A 21 -1.89 3.84 3.11
N ASP A 22 -1.08 3.05 3.82
CA ASP A 22 -0.37 3.48 5.02
C ASP A 22 1.11 3.12 4.91
N PHE A 23 2.01 4.08 5.15
CA PHE A 23 3.46 3.84 5.06
C PHE A 23 3.93 3.05 6.28
N ILE A 24 4.78 2.05 6.08
CA ILE A 24 5.29 1.22 7.18
C ILE A 24 6.50 1.89 7.81
N LYS A 25 6.47 1.97 9.14
CA LYS A 25 7.48 2.67 9.93
C LYS A 25 8.89 2.17 9.65
N GLY A 26 9.77 3.08 9.23
CA GLY A 26 11.18 2.82 8.96
C GLY A 26 11.47 1.87 7.80
N LYS A 27 10.49 1.59 6.92
CA LYS A 27 10.65 0.65 5.80
C LYS A 27 10.27 1.30 4.48
N ASN A 28 10.90 0.86 3.38
CA ASN A 28 10.52 1.23 2.01
C ASN A 28 9.30 0.42 1.53
N LEU A 29 8.26 0.33 2.36
CA LEU A 29 7.03 -0.41 2.10
C LEU A 29 5.82 0.46 2.50
N ALA A 30 4.76 0.37 1.71
CA ALA A 30 3.42 0.79 2.13
C ALA A 30 2.53 -0.45 2.25
N TYR A 31 1.66 -0.45 3.24
CA TYR A 31 0.53 -1.35 3.31
C TYR A 31 -0.63 -0.77 2.50
N ILE A 32 -1.31 -1.62 1.73
CA ILE A 32 -2.52 -1.28 1.00
C ILE A 32 -3.66 -2.10 1.61
N GLY A 33 -4.57 -1.40 2.27
CA GLY A 33 -5.82 -1.95 2.79
C GLY A 33 -6.72 -2.39 1.64
N THR A 34 -6.74 -3.68 1.38
CA THR A 34 -7.65 -4.37 0.45
C THR A 34 -8.35 -5.49 1.21
N ASN A 35 -9.22 -6.27 0.56
CA ASN A 35 -9.81 -7.47 1.16
C ASN A 35 -8.77 -8.52 1.64
N GLN A 36 -7.53 -8.46 1.16
CA GLN A 36 -6.48 -9.45 1.40
C GLN A 36 -5.19 -8.87 1.98
N GLY A 37 -5.04 -7.55 1.98
CA GLY A 37 -3.83 -6.84 2.42
C GLY A 37 -2.64 -7.04 1.47
N LEU A 38 -2.04 -5.93 1.01
CA LEU A 38 -0.85 -5.96 0.15
C LEU A 38 0.27 -5.09 0.70
N PHE A 39 1.51 -5.52 0.55
CA PHE A 39 2.69 -4.68 0.66
C PHE A 39 3.11 -4.17 -0.70
N PHE A 40 3.25 -2.86 -0.82
CA PHE A 40 3.80 -2.16 -1.96
C PHE A 40 5.21 -1.70 -1.65
N ASN A 41 6.18 -2.14 -2.44
CA ASN A 41 7.56 -1.72 -2.30
C ASN A 41 7.78 -0.37 -2.98
N LEU A 42 8.14 0.65 -2.19
CA LEU A 42 8.29 2.03 -2.66
C LEU A 42 9.49 2.24 -3.58
N ALA A 43 10.50 1.36 -3.51
CA ALA A 43 11.72 1.50 -4.29
C ALA A 43 11.60 0.93 -5.71
N ASN A 44 10.81 -0.12 -5.91
CA ASN A 44 10.71 -0.82 -7.19
C ASN A 44 9.27 -1.03 -7.70
N GLY A 45 8.26 -0.63 -6.93
CA GLY A 45 6.86 -0.73 -7.31
C GLY A 45 6.26 -2.13 -7.23
N ASN A 46 6.98 -3.12 -6.69
CA ASN A 46 6.48 -4.49 -6.60
C ASN A 46 5.43 -4.64 -5.49
N LEU A 47 4.38 -5.41 -5.79
CA LEU A 47 3.36 -5.81 -4.83
C LEU A 47 3.65 -7.21 -4.29
N LYS A 48 3.40 -7.43 -3.01
CA LYS A 48 3.45 -8.74 -2.36
C LYS A 48 2.29 -8.89 -1.39
N ARG A 49 1.80 -10.11 -1.21
CA ARG A 49 0.80 -10.39 -0.18
C ARG A 49 1.38 -10.17 1.20
N VAL A 50 0.55 -9.65 2.10
CA VAL A 50 0.89 -9.52 3.52
C VAL A 50 0.87 -10.90 4.18
N GLY A 51 1.91 -11.19 4.96
CA GLY A 51 2.00 -12.43 5.74
C GLY A 51 1.14 -12.38 6.99
N SER A 52 0.84 -13.55 7.56
CA SER A 52 0.01 -13.68 8.78
C SER A 52 0.64 -13.04 10.02
N GLU A 53 1.94 -12.78 9.98
CA GLU A 53 2.72 -12.15 11.05
C GLU A 53 2.54 -10.63 11.14
N PHE A 54 1.96 -10.00 10.14
CA PHE A 54 1.72 -8.56 10.15
C PHE A 54 0.30 -8.26 10.63
N ASP A 55 0.20 -7.45 11.69
CA ASP A 55 -1.06 -6.95 12.20
C ASP A 55 -1.36 -5.57 11.59
N PRO A 56 -2.32 -5.46 10.65
CA PRO A 56 -2.66 -4.18 10.04
C PRO A 56 -3.51 -3.28 10.96
N THR A 57 -3.89 -3.76 12.15
CA THR A 57 -4.65 -2.99 13.15
C THR A 57 -3.77 -2.33 14.21
N ASP A 58 -2.47 -2.67 14.24
CA ASP A 58 -1.49 -2.04 15.13
C ASP A 58 -0.94 -0.78 14.49
N ASP A 59 -1.44 0.38 14.92
CA ASP A 59 -1.01 1.70 14.45
C ASP A 59 0.51 1.94 14.62
N ASN A 60 1.19 1.22 15.52
CA ASN A 60 2.63 1.35 15.70
C ASN A 60 3.44 0.81 14.51
N ASN A 61 2.82 0.01 13.64
CA ASN A 61 3.44 -0.46 12.41
C ASN A 61 3.57 0.63 11.35
N PHE A 62 2.83 1.72 11.48
CA PHE A 62 2.74 2.75 10.45
C PHE A 62 3.50 4.02 10.84
N GLU A 63 3.92 4.76 9.82
CA GLU A 63 4.47 6.09 10.00
C GLU A 63 3.38 7.04 10.51
N THR A 64 3.68 7.71 11.61
CA THR A 64 2.82 8.77 12.11
C THR A 64 3.19 10.06 11.38
N CYS A 65 2.26 10.59 10.59
CA CYS A 65 2.46 11.89 9.98
C CYS A 65 2.27 12.98 11.04
N GLU A 66 3.37 13.59 11.50
CA GLU A 66 3.30 14.92 12.09
C GLU A 66 3.06 15.90 10.93
N LYS A 67 1.78 16.15 10.62
CA LYS A 67 1.42 17.09 9.57
C LYS A 67 2.12 18.42 9.82
N ASN A 68 3.03 18.78 8.93
CA ASN A 68 3.61 20.09 8.96
C ASN A 68 2.48 21.10 8.73
N SER A 69 2.36 22.11 9.58
CA SER A 69 1.31 23.14 9.46
C SER A 69 1.35 23.86 8.10
N SER A 70 2.51 23.91 7.43
CA SER A 70 2.62 24.43 6.05
C SER A 70 1.94 23.57 4.97
N TRP A 71 1.56 22.32 5.29
CA TRP A 71 0.81 21.43 4.40
C TRP A 71 -0.70 21.54 4.61
N GLU A 72 -1.14 22.30 5.61
CA GLU A 72 -2.54 22.63 5.80
C GLU A 72 -2.98 23.55 4.66
N PHE A 73 -3.74 22.99 3.73
CA PHE A 73 -4.31 23.75 2.64
C PHE A 73 -5.48 24.60 3.18
N ASN A 74 -5.18 25.82 3.63
CA ASN A 74 -6.22 26.79 3.99
C ASN A 74 -6.99 27.19 2.74
N ARG A 75 -8.19 26.63 2.54
CA ARG A 75 -9.03 27.00 1.40
C ARG A 75 -9.54 28.44 1.46
N TYR A 76 -9.55 29.09 2.63
CA TYR A 76 -9.94 30.49 2.81
C TYR A 76 -9.30 31.11 4.07
N PRO A 77 -8.87 32.39 4.05
CA PRO A 77 -8.50 33.15 5.24
C PRO A 77 -9.71 33.57 6.09
#